data_AF-A0A060C1R4-F1
#
_entry.id   AF-A0A060C1R4-F1
#
_cell.length_a   1.000
_cell.length_b   1.000
_cell.length_c   1.000
_cell.angle_alpha   90.00
_cell.angle_beta   90.00
_cell.angle_gamma   90.00
#
_symmetry.space_group_name_H-M   'P 1'
#
loop_
_entity.id
_entity.type
_entity.pdbx_description
1 polymer ?
#
loop_
_entity_poly.entity_id
_entity_poly.type
_entity_poly.pdbx_seq_one_letter_code
_entity_poly.pdbx_strand_id
1 'polypeptide(L)'
;MHEAGVWHADLNAHNILLDTAGQPWLIDFDRARDYGEPLAHQLRVANMQRLRRSLEKVAGAQGSAFWQSLNRACAQRHCGYGNSLRSN
;
A
#
# COMPACT_ATOMS: atom_id res chain seq x y z
N MET A 1 5.61 0.58 -4.75
CA MET A 1 6.42 0.54 -3.51
C MET A 1 6.73 -0.90 -3.07
N HIS A 2 5.77 -1.66 -2.53
CA HIS A 2 6.06 -3.02 -2.01
C HIS A 2 6.61 -4.00 -3.06
N GLU A 3 6.13 -3.93 -4.30
CA GLU A 3 6.66 -4.73 -5.42
C GLU A 3 8.10 -4.35 -5.80
N ALA A 4 8.50 -3.11 -5.52
CA ALA A 4 9.87 -2.62 -5.69
C ALA A 4 10.73 -2.84 -4.44
N GLY A 5 10.27 -3.63 -3.47
CA GLY A 5 11.02 -3.97 -2.25
C GLY A 5 11.12 -2.88 -1.19
N VAL A 6 10.42 -1.76 -1.36
CA VAL A 6 10.45 -0.66 -0.39
C VAL A 6 9.44 -0.88 0.73
N TRP A 7 9.91 -0.83 1.98
CA TRP A 7 9.09 -0.73 3.19
C TRP A 7 9.15 0.68 3.75
N HIS A 8 8.00 1.29 3.96
CA HIS A 8 7.89 2.62 4.56
C HIS A 8 7.63 2.50 6.06
N ALA A 9 8.46 3.09 6.92
CA ALA A 9 8.33 2.93 8.37
C ALA A 9 7.04 3.49 8.92
N ASP A 10 6.60 4.62 8.37
CA ASP A 10 5.42 5.36 8.83
C ASP A 10 4.37 5.52 7.74
N LEU A 11 3.98 4.39 7.12
CA LEU A 11 2.93 4.42 6.10
C LEU A 11 1.58 4.72 6.74
N ASN A 12 1.17 5.98 6.68
CA ASN A 12 -0.07 6.49 7.27
C ASN A 12 -0.71 7.58 6.38
N ALA A 13 -1.95 7.95 6.68
CA ALA A 13 -2.74 8.89 5.89
C ALA A 13 -2.12 10.30 5.75
N HIS A 14 -1.37 10.78 6.74
CA HIS A 14 -0.71 12.10 6.69
C HIS A 14 0.50 12.12 5.77
N ASN A 15 1.07 10.95 5.47
CA ASN A 15 2.17 10.80 4.53
C ASN A 15 1.68 10.55 3.09
N ILE A 16 0.37 10.68 2.85
CA ILE A 16 -0.23 10.64 1.51
C ILE A 16 -0.74 12.05 1.19
N LEU A 17 -0.09 12.70 0.23
CA LEU A 17 -0.57 13.95 -0.33
C LEU A 17 -1.44 13.68 -1.54
N LEU A 18 -2.46 14.52 -1.75
CA LEU A 18 -3.20 14.58 -3.00
C LEU A 18 -2.78 15.87 -3.69
N ASP A 19 -2.41 15.78 -4.97
CA ASP A 19 -2.20 16.98 -5.77
C ASP A 19 -3.53 17.63 -6.20
N THR A 20 -3.45 18.71 -6.98
CA THR A 20 -4.64 19.44 -7.45
C THR A 20 -5.53 18.63 -8.38
N ALA A 21 -5.03 17.54 -8.96
CA ALA A 21 -5.81 16.60 -9.77
C ALA A 21 -6.36 15.42 -8.93
N GLY A 22 -6.10 15.39 -7.62
CA GLY A 22 -6.49 14.30 -6.73
C GLY A 22 -5.60 13.06 -6.87
N GLN A 23 -4.46 13.16 -7.55
CA GLN A 23 -3.53 12.04 -7.67
C GLN A 23 -2.74 11.90 -6.34
N PRO A 24 -2.67 10.67 -5.77
CA PRO A 24 -1.93 10.44 -4.53
C PRO A 24 -0.42 10.37 -4.75
N TRP A 25 0.30 10.99 -3.82
CA TRP A 25 1.75 11.00 -3.69
C TRP A 25 2.13 10.54 -2.29
N LEU A 26 3.02 9.54 -2.21
CA LEU A 26 3.60 9.12 -0.94
C LEU A 26 4.83 10.01 -0.64
N ILE A 27 4.96 10.47 0.59
CA ILE A 27 6.07 11.31 1.07
C ILE A 27 6.70 10.72 2.34
N ASP A 28 7.78 11.32 2.83
CA ASP A 28 8.50 10.94 4.07
C ASP A 28 9.17 9.55 4.03
N PHE A 29 10.11 9.39 3.09
CA PHE A 29 10.89 8.16 2.93
C PHE A 29 12.16 8.10 3.79
N ASP A 30 12.37 9.04 4.72
CA ASP A 30 13.63 9.16 5.48
C ASP A 30 13.94 7.92 6.33
N ARG A 31 12.89 7.17 6.72
CA ARG A 31 13.01 5.89 7.44
C ARG A 31 12.59 4.68 6.60
N ALA A 32 12.45 4.85 5.29
CA ALA A 32 12.16 3.74 4.41
C ALA A 32 13.34 2.77 4.36
N ARG A 33 13.02 1.49 4.15
CA ARG A 33 14.01 0.42 3.96
C ARG A 33 13.79 -0.20 2.61
N ASP A 34 14.86 -0.31 1.85
CA ASP A 34 14.88 -1.04 0.58
C ASP A 34 15.45 -2.45 0.84
N TYR A 35 14.75 -3.46 0.37
CA TYR A 35 15.14 -4.86 0.48
C TYR A 35 15.71 -5.41 -0.84
N GLY A 36 15.67 -4.64 -1.94
CA GLY A 36 16.17 -5.05 -3.26
C GLY A 36 15.32 -6.10 -3.98
N GLU A 37 14.25 -6.57 -3.35
CA GLU A 37 13.34 -7.61 -3.85
C GLU A 37 11.91 -7.37 -3.34
N PRO A 38 10.86 -7.90 -4.01
CA PRO A 38 9.48 -7.71 -3.58
C PRO A 38 9.28 -8.01 -2.10
N LEU A 39 8.67 -7.06 -1.39
CA LEU A 39 8.59 -7.10 0.06
C LEU A 39 7.82 -8.34 0.54
N ALA A 40 8.35 -9.03 1.56
CA ALA A 40 7.71 -10.20 2.14
C ALA A 40 6.24 -9.93 2.53
N HIS A 41 5.36 -10.90 2.29
CA HIS A 41 3.91 -10.75 2.48
C HIS A 41 3.54 -10.23 3.87
N GLN A 42 4.20 -10.73 4.92
CA GLN A 42 3.97 -10.29 6.30
C GLN A 42 4.27 -8.80 6.51
N LEU A 43 5.38 -8.29 5.95
CA LEU A 43 5.76 -6.89 6.03
C LEU A 43 4.79 -6.00 5.24
N ARG A 44 4.32 -6.47 4.08
CA ARG A 44 3.31 -5.78 3.28
C ARG A 44 2.01 -5.62 4.05
N VAL A 45 1.49 -6.73 4.60
CA VAL A 45 0.24 -6.75 5.38
C VAL A 45 0.37 -5.83 6.60
N ALA A 46 1.46 -5.92 7.35
CA ALA A 46 1.69 -5.06 8.51
C ALA A 46 1.70 -3.56 8.13
N ASN A 47 2.32 -3.21 7.02
CA ASN A 47 2.37 -1.83 6.56
C ASN A 47 1.01 -1.31 6.09
N MET A 48 0.26 -2.15 5.36
CA MET A 48 -1.11 -1.85 4.94
C MET A 48 -2.08 -1.71 6.12
N GLN A 49 -1.92 -2.51 7.19
CA GLN A 49 -2.74 -2.38 8.39
C GLN A 49 -2.48 -1.07 9.15
N ARG A 50 -1.24 -0.57 9.16
CA ARG A 50 -0.93 0.76 9.71
C ARG A 50 -1.67 1.86 8.95
N LEU A 51 -1.61 1.82 7.62
CA LEU A 51 -2.33 2.75 6.77
C LEU A 51 -3.83 2.70 7.05
N ARG A 52 -4.43 1.51 7.05
CA ARG A 52 -5.86 1.32 7.35
C ARG A 52 -6.27 2.00 8.64
N ARG A 53 -5.59 1.70 9.75
CA ARG A 53 -5.94 2.30 11.06
C ARG A 53 -5.82 3.82 11.05
N SER A 54 -4.82 4.36 10.35
CA SER A 54 -4.65 5.81 10.24
C SER A 54 -5.76 6.47 9.41
N LEU A 55 -6.20 5.85 8.32
CA LEU A 55 -7.32 6.33 7.50
C LEU A 55 -8.62 6.32 8.31
N GLU A 56 -8.89 5.22 9.03
CA GLU A 56 -10.05 5.10 9.93
C GLU A 56 -10.02 6.18 11.01
N LYS A 57 -8.84 6.47 11.59
CA LYS A 57 -8.67 7.50 12.62
C LYS A 57 -8.91 8.92 12.09
N VAL A 58 -8.43 9.23 10.89
CA VAL A 58 -8.48 10.59 10.32
C VAL A 58 -9.84 10.89 9.70
N ALA A 59 -10.48 9.91 9.04
CA ALA A 59 -11.66 10.13 8.21
C ALA A 59 -12.86 9.22 8.55
N GLY A 60 -12.78 8.41 9.62
CA GLY A 60 -13.87 7.56 10.08
C GLY A 60 -14.42 6.65 8.98
N ALA A 61 -15.73 6.72 8.74
CA ALA A 61 -16.42 5.92 7.73
C ALA A 61 -15.88 6.15 6.31
N GLN A 62 -15.47 7.38 5.97
CA GLN A 62 -14.89 7.69 4.66
C GLN A 62 -13.52 7.03 4.51
N GLY A 63 -12.71 7.02 5.57
CA GLY A 63 -11.43 6.31 5.62
C GLY A 63 -11.59 4.81 5.42
N SER A 64 -12.59 4.20 6.06
CA SER A 64 -12.95 2.79 5.87
C SER A 64 -13.37 2.48 4.42
N ALA A 65 -14.19 3.34 3.81
CA ALA A 65 -14.63 3.19 2.43
C ALA A 65 -13.47 3.31 1.43
N PHE A 66 -12.57 4.27 1.66
CA PHE A 66 -11.34 4.42 0.88
C PHE A 66 -10.45 3.18 1.00
N TRP A 67 -10.24 2.68 2.22
CA TRP A 67 -9.48 1.45 2.46
C TRP A 67 -10.03 0.24 1.69
N GLN A 68 -11.35 0.05 1.67
CA GLN A 68 -11.95 -1.05 0.90
C GLN A 68 -11.63 -0.95 -0.59
N SER A 69 -11.67 0.26 -1.15
CA SER A 69 -11.34 0.50 -2.56
C SER A 69 -9.86 0.24 -2.85
N LEU A 70 -8.96 0.71 -1.97
CA LEU A 70 -7.52 0.48 -2.07
C LEU A 70 -7.18 -1.01 -1.96
N ASN A 71 -7.76 -1.72 -0.99
CA ASN A 71 -7.51 -3.15 -0.78
C ASN A 71 -7.97 -4.00 -1.97
N ARG A 72 -9.11 -3.65 -2.60
CA ARG A 72 -9.57 -4.30 -3.84
C ARG A 72 -8.60 -4.06 -4.99
N ALA A 73 -8.14 -2.81 -5.18
CA ALA A 73 -7.20 -2.47 -6.25
C ALA A 73 -5.86 -3.20 -6.10
N CYS A 74 -5.36 -3.36 -4.88
CA CYS A 74 -4.18 -4.17 -4.60
C CYS A 74 -4.43 -5.65 -4.92
N ALA A 75 -5.54 -6.24 -4.47
CA ALA A 75 -5.85 -7.64 -4.74
C ALA A 75 -5.96 -7.95 -6.25
N GLN A 76 -6.58 -7.06 -7.02
CA GLN A 76 -6.70 -7.22 -8.48
C GLN A 76 -5.35 -7.17 -9.19
N ARG A 77 -4.43 -6.33 -8.71
CA ARG A 77 -3.08 -6.21 -9.28
C ARG A 77 -2.22 -7.46 -8.99
N HIS A 78 -2.47 -8.14 -7.87
CA HIS A 78 -1.84 -9.42 -7.53
C HIS A 78 -2.45 -10.63 -8.26
N CYS A 79 -3.69 -10.55 -8.76
CA CYS A 79 -4.29 -11.60 -9.58
C CYS A 79 -3.82 -11.61 -11.05
N GLY A 80 -3.17 -10.53 -11.53
CA GLY A 80 -2.72 -10.41 -12.93
C GLY A 80 -1.34 -11.00 -13.24
N TYR A 81 -0.58 -11.43 -12.23
CA TYR A 81 0.82 -11.87 -12.35
C TYR A 81 1.03 -13.37 -12.08
N GLY A 82 -0.02 -14.19 -12.30
CA GLY A 82 -0.01 -15.60 -11.95
C GLY A 82 -0.83 -16.47 -12.91
N ASN A 83 -0.57 -16.39 -14.22
CA ASN A 83 -1.01 -17.44 -15.14
C ASN A 83 -0.05 -17.62 -16.31
N SER A 84 1.18 -18.08 -16.02
CA SER A 84 2.01 -18.76 -17.02
C SER A 84 3.05 -19.66 -16.34
N LEU A 85 2.61 -20.59 -15.50
CA LEU A 85 3.37 -21.80 -15.12
C LEU A 85 2.37 -22.92 -14.77
N ARG A 86 1.61 -23.33 -15.78
CA ARG A 86 1.13 -24.72 -15.91
C ARG A 86 1.58 -25.20 -17.28
N SER A 87 2.69 -25.90 -17.33
CA SER A 87 3.00 -26.92 -18.36
C SER A 87 4.20 -27.73 -17.88
N ASN A 88 3.97 -29.05 -17.84
CA ASN A 88 4.81 -30.18 -17.45
C ASN A 88 5.01 -30.43 -15.94
#